data_AF-B0RAN2-F1
#
_entry.id   AF-B0RAN2-F1
#
_cell.length_a   1.000
_cell.length_b   1.000
_cell.length_c   1.000
_cell.angle_alpha   90.00
_cell.angle_beta   90.00
_cell.angle_gamma   90.00
#
_symmetry.space_group_name_H-M   'P 1'
#
loop_
_entity.id
_entity.type
_entity.pdbx_description
1 polymer ?
#
loop_
_entity_poly.entity_id
_entity_poly.type
_entity_poly.pdbx_seq_one_letter_code
_entity_poly.pdbx_strand_id
1 'polypeptide(L)'
;MTLLAADGLGGSADDAVRAVAAAGPLPTLRLGGLVVFGVPPRGLVLARQVVVDAALLDLHARIHAAVDGSPGEADDEDVDVVPHTRPGSWTPHVSLAVRLTGEQLGAALGRIDPLDAPAAGLRRWDPHDRTVTELA
;
A
#
# COMPACT_ATOMS: atom_id res chain seq x y z
N MET A 1 2.21 -1.96 3.42
CA MET A 1 1.82 -2.13 2.00
C MET A 1 1.07 -0.89 1.55
N THR A 2 0.99 -0.63 0.25
CA THR A 2 0.18 0.48 -0.30
C THR A 2 -1.22 -0.02 -0.65
N LEU A 3 -2.27 0.63 -0.12
CA LEU A 3 -3.67 0.32 -0.45
C LEU A 3 -4.17 1.14 -1.63
N LEU A 4 -3.75 2.40 -1.70
CA LEU A 4 -4.10 3.34 -2.76
C LEU A 4 -2.92 4.30 -2.92
N ALA A 5 -2.62 4.69 -4.14
CA ALA A 5 -1.74 5.81 -4.45
C ALA A 5 -2.43 6.67 -5.50
N ALA A 6 -2.29 7.98 -5.40
CA ALA A 6 -2.87 8.93 -6.34
C ALA A 6 -1.93 10.13 -6.51
N ASP A 7 -2.07 10.85 -7.61
CA ASP A 7 -1.44 12.16 -7.78
C ASP A 7 -2.31 13.22 -7.11
N GLY A 8 -2.00 13.49 -5.83
CA GLY A 8 -2.81 14.35 -4.97
C GLY A 8 -3.85 13.57 -4.17
N LEU A 9 -3.76 13.66 -2.84
CA LEU A 9 -4.80 13.25 -1.89
C LEU A 9 -5.03 14.42 -0.94
N GLY A 10 -6.21 15.05 -1.04
CA GLY A 10 -6.62 16.17 -0.20
C GLY A 10 -7.23 15.74 1.13
N GLY A 11 -7.57 16.71 1.98
CA GLY A 11 -8.13 16.45 3.32
C GLY A 11 -9.45 15.69 3.29
N SER A 12 -10.29 15.94 2.28
CA SER A 12 -11.55 15.22 2.03
C SER A 12 -11.34 13.70 1.89
N ALA A 13 -10.30 13.29 1.14
CA ALA A 13 -9.96 11.88 0.97
C ALA A 13 -9.43 11.26 2.28
N ASP A 14 -8.64 11.99 3.07
CA ASP A 14 -8.18 11.53 4.38
C ASP A 14 -9.38 11.25 5.31
N ASP A 15 -10.37 12.16 5.35
CA ASP A 15 -11.57 12.00 6.16
C ASP A 15 -12.44 10.82 5.70
N ALA A 16 -12.56 10.62 4.39
CA ALA A 16 -13.26 9.48 3.82
C ALA A 16 -12.59 8.14 4.21
N VAL A 17 -11.26 8.07 4.17
CA VAL A 17 -10.51 6.88 4.60
C VAL A 17 -10.64 6.65 6.11
N ARG A 18 -10.61 7.70 6.94
CA ARG A 18 -10.88 7.59 8.38
C ARG A 18 -12.26 7.00 8.66
N ALA A 19 -13.29 7.43 7.93
CA ALA A 19 -14.64 6.90 8.07
C ALA A 19 -14.71 5.40 7.71
N VAL A 20 -14.04 4.98 6.64
CA VAL A 20 -13.93 3.56 6.24
C VAL A 20 -13.24 2.72 7.32
N ALA A 21 -12.18 3.26 7.93
CA ALA A 21 -11.42 2.60 8.98
C ALA A 21 -12.17 2.52 10.31
N ALA A 22 -12.97 3.53 10.65
CA ALA A 22 -13.79 3.54 11.86
C ALA A 22 -14.98 2.56 11.80
N ALA A 23 -15.35 2.08 10.61
CA ALA A 23 -16.49 1.18 10.43
C ALA A 23 -16.24 -0.26 10.92
N GLY A 24 -15.00 -0.64 11.23
CA GLY A 24 -14.68 -1.97 11.72
C GLY A 24 -13.18 -2.18 11.98
N PRO A 25 -12.79 -3.31 12.60
CA PRO A 25 -11.38 -3.60 12.85
C PRO A 25 -10.59 -3.75 11.54
N LEU A 26 -9.33 -3.33 11.56
CA LEU A 26 -8.42 -3.59 10.45
C LEU A 26 -8.16 -5.11 10.30
N PRO A 27 -8.05 -5.62 9.06
CA PRO A 27 -7.77 -7.03 8.83
C PRO A 27 -6.38 -7.39 9.34
N THR A 28 -6.23 -8.63 9.82
CA THR A 28 -4.91 -9.19 10.13
C THR A 28 -4.19 -9.54 8.84
N LEU A 29 -2.97 -9.04 8.66
CA LEU A 29 -2.18 -9.35 7.48
C LEU A 29 -1.41 -10.66 7.71
N ARG A 30 -1.48 -11.55 6.72
CA ARG A 30 -0.60 -12.71 6.64
C ARG A 30 0.47 -12.45 5.59
N LEU A 31 1.73 -12.59 5.96
CA LEU A 31 2.84 -12.47 5.02
C LEU A 31 3.14 -13.83 4.38
N GLY A 32 3.12 -13.85 3.05
CA GLY A 32 3.41 -15.02 2.24
C GLY A 32 4.89 -15.15 1.88
N GLY A 33 5.15 -15.78 0.73
CA GLY A 33 6.49 -15.97 0.19
C GLY A 33 7.21 -14.66 -0.16
N LEU A 34 8.50 -14.79 -0.46
CA LEU A 34 9.30 -13.69 -1.00
C LEU A 34 8.98 -13.48 -2.48
N VAL A 35 8.93 -12.22 -2.89
CA VAL A 35 8.88 -11.80 -4.29
C VAL A 35 9.98 -10.80 -4.58
N VAL A 36 10.33 -10.73 -5.86
CA VAL A 36 11.34 -9.81 -6.37
C VAL A 36 10.71 -8.98 -7.47
N PHE A 37 10.84 -7.66 -7.36
CA PHE A 37 10.44 -6.70 -8.39
C PHE A 37 11.64 -5.93 -8.92
N GLY A 38 11.42 -5.22 -10.02
CA GLY A 38 12.43 -4.37 -10.65
C GLY A 38 13.32 -5.15 -11.61
N VAL A 39 14.12 -4.41 -12.37
CA VAL A 39 15.05 -4.96 -13.35
C VAL A 39 16.39 -4.22 -13.26
N PRO A 40 17.53 -4.92 -13.42
CA PRO A 40 18.82 -4.26 -13.55
C PRO A 40 18.84 -3.26 -14.74
N PRO A 41 19.60 -2.16 -14.66
CA PRO A 41 20.45 -1.73 -13.54
C PRO A 41 19.72 -0.87 -12.50
N ARG A 42 18.40 -0.64 -12.64
CA ARG A 42 17.61 0.24 -11.75
C ARG A 42 17.55 -0.28 -10.31
N GLY A 43 17.86 -1.56 -10.11
CA GLY A 43 17.92 -2.23 -8.82
C GLY A 43 16.70 -3.10 -8.57
N LEU A 44 16.88 -4.12 -7.74
CA LEU A 44 15.86 -5.09 -7.37
C LEU A 44 15.22 -4.71 -6.03
N VAL A 45 13.94 -5.00 -5.90
CA VAL A 45 13.19 -4.87 -4.65
C VAL A 45 12.87 -6.27 -4.14
N LEU A 46 13.29 -6.57 -2.92
CA LEU A 46 12.90 -7.79 -2.21
C LEU A 46 11.76 -7.47 -1.26
N ALA A 47 10.66 -8.20 -1.38
CA ALA A 47 9.46 -7.96 -0.58
C ALA A 47 8.82 -9.27 -0.12
N ARG A 48 8.04 -9.20 0.95
CA ARG A 48 7.07 -10.23 1.32
C ARG A 48 5.76 -9.97 0.60
N GLN A 49 5.21 -10.99 -0.02
CA GLN A 49 3.82 -10.94 -0.47
C GLN A 49 2.89 -10.82 0.73
N VAL A 50 1.77 -10.13 0.56
CA VAL A 50 0.65 -10.21 1.50
C VAL A 50 -0.34 -11.21 0.93
N VAL A 51 -0.77 -12.17 1.75
CA VAL A 51 -1.85 -13.09 1.36
C VAL A 51 -3.14 -12.28 1.31
N VAL A 52 -3.77 -12.29 0.15
CA VAL A 52 -5.00 -11.55 -0.10
C VAL A 52 -6.19 -12.40 0.29
N ASP A 53 -6.89 -12.01 1.36
CA ASP A 53 -8.16 -12.59 1.76
C ASP A 53 -9.33 -11.65 1.46
N ALA A 54 -10.55 -12.13 1.71
CA ALA A 54 -11.77 -11.37 1.42
C ALA A 54 -11.87 -10.09 2.26
N ALA A 55 -11.41 -10.10 3.51
CA ALA A 55 -11.47 -8.93 4.39
C ALA A 55 -10.54 -7.82 3.90
N LEU A 56 -9.34 -8.18 3.40
CA LEU A 56 -8.41 -7.23 2.82
C LEU A 56 -8.92 -6.66 1.50
N LEU A 57 -9.52 -7.48 0.64
CA LEU A 57 -10.13 -7.03 -0.61
C LEU A 57 -11.31 -6.08 -0.37
N ASP A 58 -12.14 -6.37 0.63
CA ASP A 58 -13.25 -5.49 1.02
C ASP A 58 -12.74 -4.12 1.52
N LEU A 59 -11.76 -4.11 2.43
CA LEU A 59 -11.15 -2.86 2.89
C LEU A 59 -10.56 -2.06 1.72
N HIS A 60 -9.82 -2.72 0.83
CA HIS A 60 -9.23 -2.10 -0.34
C HIS A 60 -10.29 -1.48 -1.26
N ALA A 61 -11.35 -2.22 -1.58
CA ALA A 61 -12.44 -1.73 -2.41
C ALA A 61 -13.18 -0.55 -1.77
N ARG A 62 -13.47 -0.60 -0.46
CA ARG A 62 -14.12 0.50 0.27
C ARG A 62 -13.28 1.76 0.31
N ILE A 63 -11.95 1.64 0.47
CA ILE A 63 -11.05 2.80 0.40
C ILE A 63 -11.09 3.44 -0.98
N HIS A 64 -11.00 2.65 -2.06
CA HIS A 64 -11.07 3.20 -3.42
C HIS A 64 -12.42 3.87 -3.69
N ALA A 65 -13.54 3.23 -3.32
CA ALA A 65 -14.86 3.82 -3.48
C ALA A 65 -15.05 5.13 -2.68
N ALA A 66 -14.47 5.20 -1.48
CA ALA A 66 -14.52 6.40 -0.65
C ALA A 66 -13.70 7.55 -1.25
N VAL A 67 -12.49 7.27 -1.76
CA VAL A 67 -11.64 8.26 -2.41
C VAL A 67 -12.23 8.73 -3.74
N ASP A 68 -12.72 7.81 -4.58
CA ASP A 68 -13.38 8.15 -5.84
C ASP A 68 -14.65 9.00 -5.63
N GLY A 69 -15.35 8.82 -4.49
CA GLY A 69 -16.52 9.61 -4.13
C GLY A 69 -16.23 10.88 -3.34
N SER A 70 -14.96 11.14 -3.00
CA SER A 70 -14.56 12.33 -2.25
C SER A 70 -14.41 13.52 -3.20
N PRO A 71 -15.03 14.68 -2.91
CA PRO A 71 -14.80 15.86 -3.72
C PRO A 71 -13.31 16.24 -3.66
N GLY A 72 -12.75 16.60 -4.82
CA GLY A 72 -11.47 17.30 -4.90
C GLY A 72 -11.51 18.61 -4.09
N GLU A 73 -10.34 19.12 -3.69
CA GLU A 73 -10.30 20.47 -3.12
C GLU A 73 -10.62 21.50 -4.22
N ALA A 74 -11.06 22.69 -3.82
CA ALA A 74 -11.69 23.67 -4.72
C ALA A 74 -10.93 23.86 -6.04
N ASP A 75 -11.65 23.70 -7.16
CA ASP A 75 -11.21 23.75 -8.56
C ASP A 75 -10.48 22.51 -9.14
N ASP A 76 -10.34 21.39 -8.40
CA ASP A 76 -9.67 20.17 -8.89
C ASP A 76 -10.58 19.14 -9.60
N GLU A 77 -9.96 18.44 -10.56
CA GLU A 77 -10.46 17.22 -11.21
C GLU A 77 -10.52 16.04 -10.20
N ASP A 78 -11.22 14.96 -10.57
CA ASP A 78 -11.28 13.73 -9.77
C ASP A 78 -9.88 13.23 -9.36
N VAL A 79 -9.77 12.59 -8.20
CA VAL A 79 -8.49 12.03 -7.70
C VAL A 79 -7.90 11.04 -8.72
N ASP A 80 -6.74 11.36 -9.31
CA ASP A 80 -6.07 10.47 -10.27
C ASP A 80 -5.32 9.34 -9.55
N VAL A 81 -6.03 8.24 -9.33
CA VAL A 81 -5.50 7.04 -8.68
C VAL A 81 -4.61 6.24 -9.63
N VAL A 82 -3.40 5.92 -9.15
CA VAL A 82 -2.40 5.11 -9.84
C VAL A 82 -2.98 3.75 -10.25
N PRO A 83 -2.98 3.39 -11.56
CA PRO A 83 -3.72 2.24 -12.08
C PRO A 83 -3.39 0.89 -11.43
N HIS A 84 -2.12 0.60 -11.13
CA HIS A 84 -1.71 -0.68 -10.52
C HIS A 84 -2.00 -0.77 -9.01
N THR A 85 -2.65 0.24 -8.44
CA THR A 85 -3.21 0.18 -7.08
C THR A 85 -4.73 -0.02 -7.07
N ARG A 86 -5.39 0.05 -8.24
CA ARG A 86 -6.84 -0.18 -8.39
C ARG A 86 -7.22 -1.64 -8.06
N PRO A 87 -8.45 -1.89 -7.59
CA PRO A 87 -8.98 -3.23 -7.44
C PRO A 87 -8.78 -4.09 -8.70
N GLY A 88 -8.34 -5.33 -8.51
CA GLY A 88 -8.06 -6.28 -9.61
C GLY A 88 -6.70 -6.10 -10.32
N SER A 89 -5.99 -4.99 -10.10
CA SER A 89 -4.64 -4.75 -10.66
C SER A 89 -3.55 -4.63 -9.58
N TRP A 90 -3.93 -4.76 -8.32
CA TRP A 90 -3.09 -4.58 -7.15
C TRP A 90 -2.28 -5.84 -6.78
N THR A 91 -0.98 -5.65 -6.52
CA THR A 91 -0.09 -6.70 -5.97
C THR A 91 0.42 -6.29 -4.60
N PRO A 92 -0.28 -6.63 -3.50
CA PRO A 92 0.09 -6.18 -2.17
C PRO A 92 1.37 -6.84 -1.67
N HIS A 93 2.27 -6.01 -1.17
CA HIS A 93 3.56 -6.45 -0.65
C HIS A 93 4.10 -5.53 0.43
N VAL A 94 5.03 -6.06 1.21
CA VAL A 94 5.83 -5.32 2.18
C VAL A 94 7.28 -5.38 1.73
N SER A 95 7.81 -4.26 1.24
CA SER A 95 9.21 -4.14 0.85
C SER A 95 10.12 -4.32 2.06
N LEU A 96 11.07 -5.24 1.95
CA LEU A 96 12.09 -5.51 2.97
C LEU A 96 13.39 -4.79 2.65
N ALA A 97 13.75 -4.75 1.36
CA ALA A 97 14.94 -4.08 0.87
C ALA A 97 14.71 -3.60 -0.57
N VAL A 98 15.32 -2.46 -0.90
CA VAL A 98 15.19 -1.80 -2.20
C VAL A 98 16.56 -1.51 -2.79
N ARG A 99 16.63 -1.36 -4.12
CA ARG A 99 17.86 -1.04 -4.87
C ARG A 99 18.98 -2.08 -4.71
N LEU A 100 18.61 -3.37 -4.62
CA LEU A 100 19.56 -4.47 -4.52
C LEU A 100 20.21 -4.80 -5.87
N THR A 101 21.48 -5.19 -5.84
CA THR A 101 22.11 -5.95 -6.93
C THR A 101 21.67 -7.42 -6.90
N GLY A 102 21.91 -8.17 -7.97
CA GLY A 102 21.64 -9.62 -8.00
C GLY A 102 22.42 -10.41 -6.93
N GLU A 103 23.67 -10.02 -6.68
CA GLU A 103 24.50 -10.63 -5.63
C GLU A 103 23.94 -10.36 -4.23
N GLN A 104 23.54 -9.10 -3.95
CA GLN A 104 22.92 -8.74 -2.67
C GLN A 104 21.59 -9.47 -2.46
N LEU A 105 20.79 -9.62 -3.52
CA LEU A 105 19.56 -10.41 -3.49
C LEU A 105 19.86 -11.87 -3.12
N GLY A 106 20.83 -12.50 -3.79
CA GLY A 106 21.23 -13.88 -3.49
C GLY A 106 21.65 -14.07 -2.03
N ALA A 107 22.44 -13.14 -1.49
CA ALA A 107 22.85 -13.16 -0.09
C ALA A 107 21.69 -12.95 0.91
N ALA A 108 20.65 -12.19 0.52
CA ALA A 108 19.50 -11.90 1.38
C ALA A 108 18.52 -13.08 1.47
N LEU A 109 18.28 -13.79 0.37
CA LEU A 109 17.28 -14.87 0.32
C LEU A 109 17.53 -15.99 1.34
N GLY A 110 18.80 -16.28 1.68
CA GLY A 110 19.15 -17.30 2.66
C GLY A 110 19.04 -16.87 4.14
N ARG A 111 18.56 -15.64 4.42
CA ARG A 111 18.59 -15.04 5.77
C ARG A 111 17.24 -14.54 6.26
N ILE A 112 16.16 -14.82 5.53
CA ILE A 112 14.84 -14.25 5.82
C ILE A 112 13.87 -15.35 6.23
N ASP A 113 13.61 -15.45 7.52
CA ASP A 113 12.64 -16.37 8.10
C ASP A 113 11.18 -15.90 7.87
N PRO A 114 10.20 -16.80 7.97
CA PRO A 114 8.77 -16.43 8.01
C PRO A 114 8.48 -15.45 9.16
N LEU A 115 7.55 -14.52 8.95
CA LEU A 115 7.17 -13.50 9.93
C LEU A 115 5.65 -13.33 9.95
N ASP A 116 5.06 -13.43 11.14
CA ASP A 116 3.70 -12.95 11.39
C ASP A 116 3.75 -11.44 11.69
N ALA A 117 2.96 -10.65 10.97
CA ALA A 117 2.98 -9.19 11.09
C ALA A 117 1.55 -8.62 11.15
N PRO A 118 1.02 -8.33 12.35
CA PRO A 118 -0.27 -7.64 12.46
C PRO A 118 -0.19 -6.25 11.82
N ALA A 119 -1.28 -5.80 11.20
CA ALA A 119 -1.37 -4.41 10.77
C ALA A 119 -1.42 -3.50 11.99
N ALA A 120 -0.58 -2.46 12.01
CA ALA A 120 -0.50 -1.53 13.13
C ALA A 120 -1.45 -0.33 13.01
N GLY A 121 -1.93 -0.03 11.81
CA GLY A 121 -2.72 1.16 11.52
C GLY A 121 -2.76 1.49 10.02
N LEU A 122 -3.47 2.57 9.69
CA LEU A 122 -3.51 3.18 8.37
C LEU A 122 -2.90 4.58 8.44
N ARG A 123 -2.07 4.91 7.47
CA ARG A 123 -1.48 6.24 7.32
C ARG A 123 -1.41 6.65 5.87
N ARG A 124 -1.50 7.95 5.61
CA ARG A 124 -1.08 8.55 4.33
C ARG A 124 0.37 8.99 4.45
N TRP A 125 1.15 8.72 3.41
CA TRP A 125 2.49 9.28 3.23
C TRP A 125 2.44 10.25 2.06
N ASP A 126 2.86 11.48 2.31
CA ASP A 126 3.02 12.50 1.28
C ASP A 126 4.49 12.57 0.84
N PRO A 127 4.84 12.24 -0.42
CA PRO A 127 6.22 12.29 -0.87
C PRO A 127 6.73 13.72 -1.14
N HIS A 128 5.84 14.68 -1.43
CA HIS A 128 6.22 16.08 -1.70
C HIS A 128 6.67 16.75 -0.40
N ASP A 129 5.81 16.70 0.61
CA ASP A 129 6.07 17.33 1.91
C ASP A 129 6.81 16.41 2.89
N ARG A 130 6.95 15.13 2.54
CA ARG A 130 7.58 14.09 3.36
C ARG A 130 6.89 13.94 4.72
N THR A 131 5.57 14.05 4.73
CA THR A 131 4.74 14.01 5.93
C THR A 131 3.97 12.70 6.06
N VAL A 132 3.63 12.38 7.30
CA VAL A 132 2.80 11.22 7.64
C VAL A 132 1.54 11.73 8.31
N THR A 133 0.38 11.31 7.80
CA THR A 133 -0.92 11.56 8.40
C THR A 133 -1.48 10.23 8.88
N GLU A 134 -1.65 10.06 10.20
CA GLU A 134 -2.31 8.89 10.75
C GLU A 134 -3.82 8.93 10.45
N LEU A 135 -4.38 7.79 10.06
CA LEU A 135 -5.77 7.63 9.64
C LEU A 135 -6.52 6.59 10.49
N ALA A 136 -5.83 5.59 11.06
CA ALA A 136 -6.37 4.63 12.03
C ALA A 136 -5.26 3.87 12.76
#